data_AF-A0AAW7N407-F1
#
_entry.id   AF-A0AAW7N407-F1
#
_cell.length_a   1.000
_cell.length_b   1.000
_cell.length_c   1.000
_cell.angle_alpha   90.00
_cell.angle_beta   90.00
_cell.angle_gamma   90.00
#
_symmetry.space_group_name_H-M   'P 1'
#
loop_
_entity.id
_entity.type
_entity.pdbx_description
1 polymer ?
#
loop_
_entity_poly.entity_id
_entity_poly.type
_entity_poly.pdbx_seq_one_letter_code
_entity_poly.pdbx_strand_id
1 'polypeptide(L)'
;MNKCPNCGSDTKEGAKFCTTCGYQLIRENVDNTTKTKQTVNTDKMKEVSMNYWNWLVSSWKHPFKVEDSEKYFGLVTLAIESIFFALSVMILVRKIVGTFVENSSSITSFFSGETSSSTSNPVGFNVFIVFFLATFLASLVIIGIILLVEKGFSNSNRNYLNLANEVAHKTSSVVLLNAVLFVHSLIVSNASANSVVLIDVVLGLISMIWIIGILSVVFELEETKIDKIYVGLVIYIAHMIVIAITGWIVINHYTSLLTDLISKLI
;
A
#
# COMPACT_ATOMS: atom_id res chain seq x y z
N MET A 1 36.05 -48.83 2.39
CA MET A 1 34.63 -49.05 2.77
C MET A 1 34.40 -48.57 4.19
N ASN A 2 33.57 -47.54 4.38
CA ASN A 2 33.23 -47.00 5.69
C ASN A 2 31.84 -47.52 6.10
N LYS A 3 31.58 -47.68 7.40
CA LYS A 3 30.25 -48.07 7.91
C LYS A 3 29.51 -46.88 8.49
N CYS A 4 28.20 -46.81 8.27
CA CYS A 4 27.36 -45.77 8.85
C CYS A 4 27.27 -45.97 10.38
N PRO A 5 27.60 -44.97 11.21
CA PRO A 5 27.58 -45.11 12.66
C PRO A 5 26.16 -45.28 13.23
N ASN A 6 25.12 -44.88 12.48
CA ASN A 6 23.73 -44.96 12.93
C ASN A 6 23.06 -46.32 12.66
N CYS A 7 23.33 -46.97 11.52
CA CYS A 7 22.64 -48.20 11.12
C CYS A 7 23.56 -49.34 10.70
N GLY A 8 24.88 -49.12 10.69
CA GLY A 8 25.89 -50.14 10.40
C GLY A 8 26.00 -50.56 8.93
N SER A 9 25.23 -49.97 8.00
CA SER A 9 25.33 -50.29 6.58
C SER A 9 26.62 -49.73 5.95
N ASP A 10 27.08 -50.38 4.88
CA ASP A 10 28.27 -49.95 4.15
C ASP A 10 27.98 -48.66 3.37
N THR A 11 28.87 -47.68 3.50
CA THR A 11 28.78 -46.38 2.85
C THR A 11 29.89 -46.24 1.82
N LYS A 12 29.56 -45.63 0.67
CA LYS A 12 30.55 -45.31 -0.37
C LYS A 12 31.50 -44.22 0.15
N GLU A 13 32.78 -44.32 -0.22
CA GLU A 13 33.77 -43.31 0.12
C GLU A 13 33.35 -41.94 -0.44
N GLY A 14 33.35 -40.91 0.41
CA GLY A 14 32.89 -39.56 0.06
C GLY A 14 31.37 -39.33 0.12
N ALA A 15 30.56 -40.32 0.53
CA ALA A 15 29.10 -40.13 0.64
C ALA A 15 28.75 -39.11 1.74
N LYS A 16 28.01 -38.05 1.38
CA LYS A 16 27.55 -37.01 2.32
C LYS A 16 26.44 -37.52 3.27
N PHE A 17 25.64 -38.49 2.81
CA PHE A 17 24.53 -39.08 3.53
C PHE A 17 24.48 -40.60 3.31
N CYS A 18 24.00 -41.34 4.31
CA CYS A 18 23.74 -42.77 4.22
C CYS A 18 22.51 -43.03 3.37
N THR A 19 22.66 -43.78 2.28
CA THR A 19 21.57 -44.11 1.36
C THR A 19 20.56 -45.11 1.95
N THR A 20 20.87 -45.75 3.06
CA THR A 20 19.99 -46.74 3.72
C THR A 20 19.10 -46.12 4.79
N CYS A 21 19.61 -45.17 5.59
CA CYS A 21 18.87 -44.59 6.72
C CYS A 21 18.79 -43.06 6.71
N GLY A 22 19.41 -42.40 5.72
CA GLY A 22 19.42 -40.94 5.61
C GLY A 22 20.40 -40.21 6.53
N TYR A 23 21.18 -40.93 7.35
CA TYR A 23 22.12 -40.30 8.29
C TYR A 23 23.21 -39.50 7.58
N GLN A 24 23.39 -38.23 7.96
CA GLN A 24 24.42 -37.36 7.39
C GLN A 24 25.81 -37.72 7.93
N LEU A 25 26.70 -38.17 7.03
CA LEU A 25 28.04 -38.68 7.36
C LEU A 25 29.09 -37.56 7.40
N ILE A 26 28.81 -36.42 6.77
CA ILE A 26 29.68 -35.25 6.77
C ILE A 26 29.02 -34.15 7.61
N ARG A 27 29.57 -33.89 8.78
CA ARG A 27 29.30 -32.65 9.53
C ARG A 27 30.19 -31.55 8.95
N GLU A 28 29.65 -30.76 8.03
CA GLU A 28 30.23 -29.45 7.73
C GLU A 28 30.10 -28.60 9.01
N ASN A 29 31.22 -28.04 9.46
CA ASN A 29 31.27 -27.14 10.61
C ASN A 29 30.62 -25.81 10.18
N VAL A 30 29.29 -25.75 10.27
CA VAL A 30 28.52 -24.54 9.99
C VAL A 30 28.75 -23.61 11.19
N ASP A 31 29.62 -22.63 10.98
CA ASP A 31 29.73 -21.45 11.83
C ASP A 31 28.32 -20.93 12.16
N ASN A 32 28.11 -20.69 13.46
CA ASN A 32 26.86 -20.23 14.04
C ASN A 32 26.43 -18.88 13.46
N THR A 33 25.82 -18.89 12.28
CA THR A 33 24.89 -17.82 11.90
C THR A 33 23.58 -18.18 12.58
N THR A 34 23.29 -17.47 13.67
CA THR A 34 22.04 -17.53 14.45
C THR A 34 20.83 -17.55 13.52
N LYS A 35 20.38 -18.75 13.16
CA LYS A 35 19.02 -18.96 12.65
C LYS A 35 18.11 -18.82 13.85
N THR A 36 17.69 -17.59 14.12
CA THR A 36 16.55 -17.33 14.99
C THR A 36 15.37 -18.07 14.38
N LYS A 37 15.03 -19.24 14.93
CA LYS A 37 13.69 -19.82 14.76
C LYS A 37 12.73 -18.75 15.28
N GLN A 38 12.14 -17.97 14.37
CA GLN A 38 10.98 -17.15 14.69
C GLN A 38 9.85 -18.12 14.99
N THR A 39 9.77 -18.58 16.25
CA THR A 39 8.54 -19.12 16.79
C THR A 39 7.54 -17.97 16.77
N VAL A 40 6.57 -18.03 15.86
CA VAL A 40 5.45 -17.10 15.82
C VAL A 40 4.75 -17.18 17.18
N ASN A 41 4.98 -16.18 18.02
CA ASN A 41 4.34 -16.09 19.33
C ASN A 41 2.95 -15.50 19.11
N THR A 42 1.94 -16.37 19.11
CA THR A 42 0.52 -16.03 18.89
C THR A 42 0.05 -14.94 19.85
N ASP A 43 0.53 -14.94 21.10
CA ASP A 43 0.13 -13.97 22.12
C ASP A 43 0.64 -12.57 21.76
N LYS A 44 1.89 -12.49 21.30
CA LYS A 44 2.48 -11.22 20.84
C LYS A 44 1.79 -10.69 19.58
N MET A 45 1.40 -11.56 18.65
CA MET A 45 0.63 -11.13 17.47
C MET A 45 -0.73 -10.55 17.88
N LYS A 46 -1.44 -11.23 18.79
CA LYS A 46 -2.75 -10.77 19.29
C LYS A 46 -2.62 -9.42 19.99
N GLU A 47 -1.61 -9.24 20.81
CA GLU A 47 -1.33 -7.98 21.50
C GLU A 47 -1.08 -6.84 20.50
N VAL A 48 -0.19 -7.04 19.52
CA VAL A 48 0.12 -6.03 18.50
C VAL A 48 -1.11 -5.67 17.67
N SER A 49 -1.93 -6.66 17.27
CA SER A 49 -3.17 -6.42 16.51
C SER A 49 -4.22 -5.66 17.32
N MET A 50 -4.37 -5.98 18.62
CA MET A 50 -5.28 -5.25 19.51
C MET A 50 -4.81 -3.82 19.75
N ASN A 51 -3.49 -3.62 19.95
CA ASN A 51 -2.91 -2.30 20.11
C ASN A 51 -3.09 -1.45 18.85
N TYR A 52 -2.87 -2.04 17.67
CA TYR A 52 -3.13 -1.37 16.39
C TYR A 52 -4.61 -0.98 16.25
N TRP A 53 -5.53 -1.89 16.58
CA TRP A 53 -6.97 -1.62 16.51
C TRP A 53 -7.39 -0.50 17.46
N ASN A 54 -6.89 -0.52 18.69
CA ASN A 54 -7.16 0.53 19.68
C ASN A 54 -6.63 1.89 19.22
N TRP A 55 -5.39 1.92 18.70
CA TRP A 55 -4.80 3.11 18.12
C TRP A 55 -5.66 3.65 16.97
N LEU A 56 -6.05 2.79 16.02
CA LEU A 56 -6.85 3.18 14.85
C LEU A 56 -8.23 3.75 15.25
N VAL A 57 -8.92 3.08 16.18
CA VAL A 57 -10.20 3.56 16.71
C VAL A 57 -10.04 4.85 17.51
N SER A 58 -8.94 5.02 18.24
CA SER A 58 -8.62 6.28 18.93
C SER A 58 -8.42 7.41 17.92
N SER A 59 -7.67 7.15 16.85
CA SER A 59 -7.45 8.12 15.77
C SER A 59 -8.74 8.60 15.13
N TRP A 60 -9.73 7.73 14.94
CA TRP A 60 -11.04 8.11 14.42
C TRP A 60 -11.85 8.99 15.38
N LYS A 61 -11.70 8.80 16.69
CA LYS A 61 -12.42 9.60 17.70
C LYS A 61 -11.72 10.92 17.98
N HIS A 62 -10.39 10.94 17.97
CA HIS A 62 -9.56 12.06 18.37
C HIS A 62 -8.38 12.28 17.41
N PRO A 63 -8.61 12.70 16.15
CA PRO A 63 -7.58 12.75 15.10
C PRO A 63 -6.39 13.65 15.44
N PHE A 64 -6.61 14.74 16.20
CA PHE A 64 -5.56 15.68 16.61
C PHE A 64 -4.84 15.30 17.92
N LYS A 65 -5.28 14.26 18.64
CA LYS A 65 -4.61 13.77 19.86
C LYS A 65 -3.77 12.56 19.52
N VAL A 66 -2.55 12.80 19.06
CA VAL A 66 -1.62 11.74 18.65
C VAL A 66 -1.15 10.97 19.88
N GLU A 67 -1.47 9.68 19.94
CA GLU A 67 -1.03 8.78 21.01
C GLU A 67 0.33 8.14 20.68
N ASP A 68 1.10 7.85 21.72
CA ASP A 68 2.31 7.04 21.60
C ASP A 68 1.95 5.64 21.08
N SER A 69 2.66 5.22 20.03
CA SER A 69 2.32 4.03 19.27
C SER A 69 3.56 3.29 18.79
N GLU A 70 3.36 2.03 18.41
CA GLU A 70 4.40 1.23 17.79
C GLU A 70 4.91 1.88 16.49
N LYS A 71 6.20 1.65 16.22
CA LYS A 71 6.98 2.33 15.18
C LYS A 71 6.39 2.28 13.76
N TYR A 72 5.51 1.33 13.46
CA TYR A 72 5.05 1.05 12.09
C TYR A 72 3.53 1.20 11.88
N PHE A 73 2.76 1.59 12.90
CA PHE A 73 1.29 1.66 12.77
C PHE A 73 0.84 2.58 11.64
N GLY A 74 1.47 3.75 11.48
CA GLY A 74 1.14 4.67 10.39
C GLY A 74 1.45 4.09 9.01
N LEU A 75 2.60 3.43 8.83
CA LEU A 75 2.92 2.78 7.55
C LEU A 75 1.94 1.65 7.22
N VAL A 76 1.52 0.88 8.21
CA VAL A 76 0.51 -0.17 8.05
C VAL A 76 -0.84 0.44 7.64
N THR A 77 -1.26 1.53 8.27
CA THR A 77 -2.51 2.23 7.92
C THR A 77 -2.46 2.78 6.49
N LEU A 78 -1.38 3.46 6.09
CA LEU A 78 -1.21 3.97 4.72
C LEU A 78 -1.23 2.84 3.68
N ALA A 79 -0.63 1.68 4.01
CA ALA A 79 -0.67 0.51 3.14
C ALA A 79 -2.10 -0.05 3.02
N ILE A 80 -2.85 -0.14 4.12
CA ILE A 80 -4.25 -0.58 4.13
C ILE A 80 -5.11 0.37 3.29
N GLU A 81 -4.98 1.68 3.47
CA GLU A 81 -5.68 2.69 2.66
C GLU A 81 -5.39 2.50 1.16
N SER A 82 -4.12 2.33 0.81
CA SER A 82 -3.68 2.13 -0.57
C SER A 82 -4.24 0.83 -1.16
N ILE A 83 -4.32 -0.24 -0.38
CA ILE A 83 -4.90 -1.53 -0.80
C ILE A 83 -6.38 -1.39 -1.08
N PHE A 84 -7.16 -0.81 -0.15
CA PHE A 84 -8.60 -0.63 -0.34
C PHE A 84 -8.89 0.27 -1.55
N PHE A 85 -8.14 1.36 -1.70
CA PHE A 85 -8.27 2.25 -2.86
C PHE A 85 -7.96 1.51 -4.17
N ALA A 86 -6.83 0.80 -4.26
CA ALA A 86 -6.42 0.09 -5.47
C ALA A 86 -7.39 -1.05 -5.85
N LEU A 87 -7.94 -1.76 -4.86
CA LEU A 87 -8.98 -2.78 -5.09
C LEU A 87 -10.24 -2.14 -5.66
N SER A 88 -10.67 -1.01 -5.09
CA SER A 88 -11.84 -0.27 -5.55
C SER A 88 -11.68 0.17 -7.00
N VAL A 89 -10.52 0.76 -7.33
CA VAL A 89 -10.20 1.19 -8.70
C VAL A 89 -10.19 0.01 -9.68
N MET A 90 -9.55 -1.11 -9.33
CA MET A 90 -9.52 -2.30 -10.19
C MET A 90 -10.94 -2.80 -10.51
N ILE A 91 -11.83 -2.87 -9.52
CA ILE A 91 -13.21 -3.32 -9.71
C ILE A 91 -14.00 -2.33 -10.57
N LEU A 92 -13.86 -1.02 -10.32
CA LEU A 92 -14.54 0.01 -11.10
C LEU A 92 -14.07 0.03 -12.57
N VAL A 93 -12.76 -0.03 -12.80
CA VAL A 93 -12.18 -0.09 -14.14
C VAL A 93 -12.65 -1.35 -14.88
N ARG A 94 -12.73 -2.51 -14.21
CA ARG A 94 -13.32 -3.74 -14.78
C ARG A 94 -14.73 -3.53 -15.30
N LYS A 95 -15.57 -2.86 -14.52
CA LYS A 95 -16.98 -2.63 -14.87
C LYS A 95 -17.14 -1.64 -16.01
N ILE A 96 -16.33 -0.57 -16.01
CA ILE A 96 -16.27 0.39 -17.11
C ILE A 96 -15.85 -0.33 -18.39
N VAL A 97 -14.68 -0.99 -18.39
CA VAL A 97 -14.15 -1.69 -19.57
C VAL A 97 -15.09 -2.79 -20.06
N GLY A 98 -15.66 -3.61 -19.16
CA GLY A 98 -16.61 -4.67 -19.53
C GLY A 98 -17.81 -4.15 -20.32
N THR A 99 -18.37 -3.00 -19.91
CA THR A 99 -19.50 -2.35 -20.61
C THR A 99 -19.12 -1.94 -22.04
N PHE A 100 -17.86 -1.56 -22.30
CA PHE A 100 -17.39 -1.20 -23.65
C PHE A 100 -16.96 -2.42 -24.49
N VAL A 101 -16.47 -3.49 -23.86
CA VAL A 101 -16.03 -4.73 -24.54
C VAL A 101 -17.22 -5.51 -25.08
N GLU A 102 -18.34 -5.58 -24.35
CA GLU A 102 -19.57 -6.19 -24.88
C GLU A 102 -20.06 -5.52 -26.17
N ASN A 103 -19.68 -4.26 -26.38
CA ASN A 103 -19.98 -3.47 -27.58
C ASN A 103 -18.84 -3.44 -28.62
N SER A 104 -17.67 -4.05 -28.38
CA SER A 104 -16.53 -4.00 -29.30
C SER A 104 -15.61 -5.24 -29.27
N SER A 105 -15.29 -5.78 -30.44
CA SER A 105 -14.56 -7.04 -30.62
C SER A 105 -13.03 -6.95 -30.51
N SER A 106 -12.45 -5.77 -30.22
CA SER A 106 -11.02 -5.49 -30.46
C SER A 106 -10.13 -5.29 -29.23
N ILE A 107 -10.64 -5.38 -27.99
CA ILE A 107 -9.87 -5.02 -26.78
C ILE A 107 -9.19 -6.24 -26.09
N THR A 108 -9.55 -7.47 -26.46
CA THR A 108 -9.14 -8.70 -25.76
C THR A 108 -7.64 -9.00 -25.78
N SER A 109 -6.90 -8.46 -26.75
CA SER A 109 -5.46 -8.72 -26.93
C SER A 109 -4.55 -7.86 -26.05
N PHE A 110 -5.03 -6.76 -25.47
CA PHE A 110 -4.19 -5.84 -24.69
C PHE A 110 -4.02 -6.23 -23.21
N PHE A 111 -4.89 -7.12 -22.69
CA PHE A 111 -4.98 -7.40 -21.25
C PHE A 111 -4.78 -8.87 -20.88
N SER A 112 -4.63 -9.76 -21.85
CA SER A 112 -4.25 -11.15 -21.62
C SER A 112 -2.73 -11.27 -21.45
N GLY A 113 -2.23 -10.79 -20.31
CA GLY A 113 -0.93 -11.29 -19.82
C GLY A 113 -1.06 -12.80 -19.66
N GLU A 114 -0.33 -13.55 -20.49
CA GLU A 114 -0.39 -15.00 -20.64
C GLU A 114 -0.73 -15.75 -19.35
N THR A 115 -1.98 -16.17 -19.19
CA THR A 115 -2.38 -17.37 -18.47
C THR A 115 -3.78 -17.77 -18.93
N SER A 116 -3.81 -18.85 -19.71
CA SER A 116 -5.00 -19.46 -20.27
C SER A 116 -5.86 -20.08 -19.15
N SER A 117 -6.89 -19.38 -18.71
CA SER A 117 -8.06 -20.03 -18.09
C SER A 117 -9.31 -19.22 -18.38
N SER A 118 -10.23 -19.86 -19.08
CA SER A 118 -11.54 -19.41 -19.53
C SER A 118 -12.39 -18.82 -18.39
N THR A 119 -12.34 -17.50 -18.24
CA THR A 119 -13.39 -16.56 -17.80
C THR A 119 -12.78 -15.16 -17.96
N SER A 120 -12.89 -14.60 -19.16
CA SER A 120 -12.13 -13.42 -19.60
C SER A 120 -12.55 -12.15 -18.84
N ASN A 121 -11.94 -11.90 -17.68
CA ASN A 121 -11.94 -10.58 -17.05
C ASN A 121 -10.97 -9.68 -17.82
N PRO A 122 -11.44 -8.63 -18.51
CA PRO A 122 -10.60 -7.82 -19.41
C PRO A 122 -9.59 -6.92 -18.69
N VAL A 123 -9.53 -6.92 -17.35
CA VAL A 123 -8.59 -6.10 -16.59
C VAL A 123 -7.86 -6.98 -15.58
N GLY A 124 -6.56 -7.15 -15.80
CA GLY A 124 -5.70 -8.00 -14.98
C GLY A 124 -5.33 -7.39 -13.61
N PHE A 125 -4.62 -8.18 -12.81
CA PHE A 125 -4.09 -7.78 -11.50
C PHE A 125 -3.10 -6.60 -11.56
N ASN A 126 -2.56 -6.28 -12.75
CA ASN A 126 -1.66 -5.14 -12.96
C ASN A 126 -2.29 -3.80 -12.54
N VAL A 127 -3.60 -3.59 -12.75
CA VAL A 127 -4.28 -2.35 -12.32
C VAL A 127 -4.19 -2.18 -10.81
N PHE A 128 -4.45 -3.23 -10.05
CA PHE A 128 -4.28 -3.20 -8.61
C PHE A 128 -2.84 -2.82 -8.22
N ILE A 129 -1.84 -3.48 -8.81
CA ILE A 129 -0.43 -3.23 -8.46
C ILE A 129 0.00 -1.79 -8.78
N VAL A 130 -0.35 -1.28 -9.97
CA VAL A 130 0.03 0.08 -10.38
C VAL A 130 -0.59 1.11 -9.44
N PHE A 131 -1.90 1.02 -9.16
CA PHE A 131 -2.56 1.97 -8.28
C PHE A 131 -2.11 1.85 -6.83
N PHE A 132 -1.90 0.63 -6.32
CA PHE A 132 -1.37 0.40 -4.98
C PHE A 132 0.02 1.03 -4.81
N LEU A 133 0.93 0.77 -5.75
CA LEU A 133 2.28 1.35 -5.69
C LEU A 133 2.25 2.86 -5.88
N ALA A 134 1.44 3.37 -6.81
CA ALA A 134 1.34 4.81 -7.06
C ALA A 134 0.89 5.56 -5.81
N THR A 135 -0.19 5.13 -5.15
CA THR A 135 -0.71 5.81 -3.95
C THR A 135 0.17 5.59 -2.73
N PHE A 136 0.63 4.36 -2.50
CA PHE A 136 1.48 4.06 -1.35
C PHE A 136 2.80 4.84 -1.44
N LEU A 137 3.50 4.79 -2.57
CA LEU A 137 4.77 5.51 -2.73
C LEU A 137 4.57 7.02 -2.72
N ALA A 138 3.51 7.56 -3.33
CA ALA A 138 3.20 8.99 -3.25
C ALA A 138 3.02 9.45 -1.80
N SER A 139 2.32 8.67 -0.97
CA SER A 139 2.13 8.98 0.44
C SER A 139 3.46 9.05 1.21
N LEU A 140 4.38 8.11 0.95
CA LEU A 140 5.71 8.08 1.57
C LEU A 140 6.57 9.26 1.12
N VAL A 141 6.53 9.60 -0.17
CA VAL A 141 7.24 10.75 -0.73
C VAL A 141 6.73 12.05 -0.10
N ILE A 142 5.41 12.21 0.04
CA ILE A 142 4.81 13.40 0.68
C ILE A 142 5.28 13.53 2.13
N ILE A 143 5.24 12.45 2.92
CA ILE A 143 5.74 12.46 4.31
C ILE A 143 7.24 12.79 4.36
N GLY A 144 8.01 12.27 3.41
CA GLY A 144 9.44 12.58 3.28
C GLY A 144 9.69 14.07 2.99
N ILE A 145 8.88 14.66 2.11
CA ILE A 145 8.93 16.10 1.82
C ILE A 145 8.57 16.92 3.05
N ILE A 146 7.51 16.56 3.78
CA ILE A 146 7.12 17.25 5.02
C ILE A 146 8.30 17.24 6.01
N LEU A 147 8.96 16.09 6.19
CA LEU A 147 10.14 15.98 7.05
C LEU A 147 11.29 16.91 6.61
N LEU A 148 11.56 16.99 5.30
CA LEU A 148 12.60 17.86 4.75
C LEU A 148 12.26 19.34 4.96
N VAL A 149 11.01 19.72 4.77
CA VAL A 149 10.52 21.08 5.02
C VAL A 149 10.60 21.41 6.50
N GLU A 150 10.15 20.52 7.39
CA GLU A 150 10.27 20.69 8.84
C GLU A 150 11.72 20.92 9.26
N LYS A 151 12.67 20.10 8.77
CA LYS A 151 14.09 20.26 9.09
C LYS A 151 14.72 21.52 8.49
N GLY A 152 14.21 21.98 7.34
CA GLY A 152 14.69 23.20 6.70
C GLY A 152 14.23 24.46 7.44
N PHE A 153 12.97 24.48 7.89
CA PHE A 153 12.30 25.66 8.43
C PHE A 153 12.06 25.63 9.94
N SER A 154 12.32 24.53 10.63
CA SER A 154 12.17 24.37 12.08
C SER A 154 13.35 23.58 12.66
N ASN A 155 13.56 23.65 13.97
CA ASN A 155 14.54 22.83 14.69
C ASN A 155 13.96 21.44 15.08
N SER A 156 13.06 20.91 14.24
CA SER A 156 12.38 19.63 14.47
C SER A 156 13.39 18.47 14.49
N ASN A 157 13.45 17.76 15.61
CA ASN A 157 14.20 16.50 15.74
C ASN A 157 13.34 15.27 15.40
N ARG A 158 12.16 15.46 14.78
CA ARG A 158 11.28 14.37 14.39
C ARG A 158 11.98 13.45 13.40
N ASN A 159 11.77 12.16 13.60
CA ASN A 159 12.17 11.06 12.73
C ASN A 159 11.01 10.71 11.79
N TYR A 160 11.36 10.19 10.60
CA TYR A 160 10.40 9.89 9.53
C TYR A 160 9.22 9.03 10.00
N LEU A 161 9.48 8.02 10.83
CA LEU A 161 8.44 7.08 11.25
C LEU A 161 7.48 7.68 12.28
N ASN A 162 7.96 8.55 13.16
CA ASN A 162 7.05 9.26 14.08
C ASN A 162 6.17 10.23 13.30
N LEU A 163 6.75 10.93 12.31
CA LEU A 163 5.98 11.78 11.41
C LEU A 163 4.95 10.97 10.59
N ALA A 164 5.33 9.80 10.07
CA ALA A 164 4.41 8.91 9.36
C ALA A 164 3.26 8.43 10.25
N ASN A 165 3.55 8.08 11.51
CA ASN A 165 2.53 7.72 12.50
C ASN A 165 1.60 8.90 12.80
N GLU A 166 2.13 10.10 12.98
CA GLU A 166 1.35 11.32 13.25
C GLU A 166 0.43 11.69 12.07
N VAL A 167 0.97 11.69 10.84
CA VAL A 167 0.18 11.93 9.62
C VAL A 167 -0.92 10.87 9.48
N ALA A 168 -0.56 9.59 9.57
CA ALA A 168 -1.52 8.51 9.45
C ALA A 168 -2.58 8.51 10.56
N HIS A 169 -2.23 8.91 11.78
CA HIS A 169 -3.20 9.09 12.87
C HIS A 169 -4.24 10.14 12.49
N LYS A 170 -3.77 11.32 12.06
CA LYS A 170 -4.62 12.45 11.66
C LYS A 170 -5.48 12.15 10.43
N THR A 171 -5.00 11.31 9.50
CA THR A 171 -5.71 10.96 8.25
C THR A 171 -6.44 9.61 8.31
N SER A 172 -6.33 8.85 9.39
CA SER A 172 -6.83 7.46 9.52
C SER A 172 -8.31 7.25 9.18
N SER A 173 -9.13 8.29 9.23
CA SER A 173 -10.54 8.24 8.81
C SER A 173 -10.70 8.00 7.30
N VAL A 174 -9.65 8.21 6.50
CA VAL A 174 -9.59 7.82 5.08
C VAL A 174 -9.77 6.31 4.90
N VAL A 175 -9.36 5.47 5.85
CA VAL A 175 -9.65 4.03 5.84
C VAL A 175 -11.15 3.77 5.72
N LEU A 176 -11.98 4.52 6.44
CA LEU A 176 -13.44 4.36 6.42
C LEU A 176 -14.02 4.74 5.06
N LEU A 177 -13.57 5.84 4.47
CA LEU A 177 -14.01 6.29 3.15
C LEU A 177 -13.57 5.33 2.03
N ASN A 178 -12.34 4.80 2.12
CA ASN A 178 -11.86 3.77 1.20
C ASN A 178 -12.63 2.45 1.35
N ALA A 179 -13.04 2.08 2.57
CA ALA A 179 -13.91 0.93 2.78
C ALA A 179 -15.30 1.15 2.16
N VAL A 180 -15.88 2.35 2.29
CA VAL A 180 -17.14 2.73 1.62
C VAL A 180 -16.99 2.66 0.10
N LEU A 181 -15.91 3.22 -0.46
CA LEU A 181 -15.63 3.17 -1.89
C LEU A 181 -15.49 1.72 -2.39
N PHE A 182 -14.82 0.87 -1.60
CA PHE A 182 -14.66 -0.54 -1.92
C PHE A 182 -15.99 -1.28 -1.91
N VAL A 183 -16.81 -1.11 -0.89
CA VAL A 183 -18.15 -1.74 -0.82
C VAL A 183 -19.03 -1.24 -1.96
N HIS A 184 -19.02 0.07 -2.25
CA HIS A 184 -19.72 0.64 -3.40
C HIS A 184 -19.26 0.02 -4.71
N SER A 185 -17.93 -0.15 -4.88
CA SER A 185 -17.35 -0.79 -6.06
C SER A 185 -17.83 -2.23 -6.25
N LEU A 186 -18.16 -2.97 -5.19
CA LEU A 186 -18.69 -4.33 -5.29
C LEU A 186 -20.16 -4.34 -5.75
N ILE A 187 -20.97 -3.44 -5.20
CA ILE A 187 -22.43 -3.41 -5.40
C ILE A 187 -22.82 -2.80 -6.76
N VAL A 188 -22.12 -1.75 -7.20
CA VAL A 188 -22.48 -1.02 -8.43
C VAL A 188 -22.42 -1.96 -9.64
N SER A 189 -23.52 -2.17 -10.37
CA SER A 189 -23.49 -3.04 -11.55
C SER A 189 -22.92 -2.31 -12.79
N ASN A 190 -23.29 -1.04 -12.97
CA ASN A 190 -23.02 -0.25 -14.18
C ASN A 190 -22.55 1.17 -13.81
N ALA A 191 -21.83 1.83 -14.72
CA ALA A 191 -21.48 3.24 -14.59
C ALA A 191 -22.71 4.15 -14.83
N SER A 192 -23.56 4.33 -13.82
CA SER A 192 -24.67 5.30 -13.84
C SER A 192 -24.19 6.68 -13.37
N ALA A 193 -24.85 7.76 -13.81
CA ALA A 193 -24.53 9.12 -13.40
C ALA A 193 -24.51 9.29 -11.87
N ASN A 194 -25.48 8.70 -11.18
CA ASN A 194 -25.56 8.73 -9.71
C ASN A 194 -24.35 8.03 -9.05
N SER A 195 -23.88 6.92 -9.65
CA SER A 195 -22.70 6.21 -9.15
C SER A 195 -21.42 7.04 -9.32
N VAL A 196 -21.26 7.72 -10.46
CA VAL A 196 -20.12 8.61 -10.72
C VAL A 196 -20.10 9.75 -9.72
N VAL A 197 -21.23 10.43 -9.52
CA VAL A 197 -21.34 11.53 -8.55
C VAL A 197 -20.98 11.06 -7.13
N LEU A 198 -21.44 9.88 -6.72
CA LEU A 198 -21.12 9.35 -5.39
C LEU A 198 -19.62 9.02 -5.26
N ILE A 199 -19.00 8.43 -6.29
CA ILE A 199 -17.55 8.18 -6.32
C ILE A 199 -16.78 9.49 -6.18
N ASP A 200 -17.14 10.51 -6.97
CA ASP A 200 -16.47 11.81 -6.95
C ASP A 200 -16.58 12.51 -5.60
N VAL A 201 -17.76 12.46 -4.96
CA VAL A 201 -17.95 12.99 -3.61
C VAL A 201 -17.05 12.28 -2.60
N VAL A 202 -17.00 10.95 -2.63
CA VAL A 202 -16.15 10.16 -1.71
C VAL A 202 -14.67 10.47 -1.93
N LEU A 203 -14.21 10.55 -3.18
CA LEU A 203 -12.84 10.92 -3.53
C LEU A 203 -12.50 12.35 -3.10
N GLY A 204 -13.43 13.28 -3.24
CA GLY A 204 -13.29 14.66 -2.76
C GLY A 204 -13.10 14.73 -1.24
N LEU A 205 -13.90 13.95 -0.48
CA LEU A 205 -13.76 13.86 0.97
C LEU A 205 -12.43 13.23 1.40
N ILE A 206 -11.99 12.16 0.72
CA ILE A 206 -10.67 11.55 0.95
C ILE A 206 -9.56 12.59 0.75
N SER A 207 -9.61 13.33 -0.37
CA SER A 207 -8.63 14.38 -0.68
C SER A 207 -8.63 15.50 0.36
N MET A 208 -9.81 15.96 0.80
CA MET A 208 -9.92 16.98 1.84
C MET A 208 -9.29 16.55 3.17
N ILE A 209 -9.61 15.33 3.63
CA ILE A 209 -9.06 14.80 4.89
C ILE A 209 -7.54 14.65 4.79
N TRP A 210 -7.05 14.15 3.66
CA TRP A 210 -5.61 14.02 3.41
C TRP A 210 -4.90 15.37 3.50
N ILE A 211 -5.40 16.39 2.80
CA ILE A 211 -4.82 17.75 2.77
C ILE A 211 -4.85 18.39 4.16
N ILE A 212 -5.98 18.30 4.88
CA ILE A 212 -6.09 18.85 6.23
C ILE A 212 -5.13 18.15 7.18
N GLY A 213 -5.01 16.83 7.09
CA GLY A 213 -4.10 16.03 7.91
C GLY A 213 -2.65 16.46 7.76
N ILE A 214 -2.15 16.54 6.51
CA ILE A 214 -0.76 16.95 6.26
C ILE A 214 -0.47 18.40 6.68
N LEU A 215 -1.43 19.32 6.48
CA LEU A 215 -1.24 20.73 6.84
C LEU A 215 -1.29 20.94 8.36
N SER A 216 -2.11 20.17 9.08
CA SER A 216 -2.23 20.31 10.52
C SER A 216 -0.92 20.04 11.27
N VAL A 217 -0.09 19.13 10.75
CA VAL A 217 1.22 18.81 11.32
C VAL A 217 2.11 20.06 11.38
N VAL A 218 2.08 20.88 10.33
CA VAL A 218 2.87 22.10 10.22
C VAL A 218 2.38 23.19 11.17
N PHE A 219 1.06 23.33 11.28
CA PHE A 219 0.46 24.37 12.12
C PHE A 219 0.70 24.12 13.61
N GLU A 220 0.95 22.87 14.01
CA GLU A 220 1.28 22.46 15.37
C GLU A 220 2.78 22.61 15.74
N LEU A 221 3.66 22.96 14.79
CA LEU A 221 5.07 23.20 15.10
C LEU A 221 5.24 24.41 16.03
N GLU A 222 6.02 24.27 17.12
CA GLU A 222 6.20 25.35 18.12
C GLU A 222 6.99 26.54 17.57
N GLU A 223 8.11 26.27 16.88
CA GLU A 223 8.99 27.30 16.33
C GLU A 223 9.30 27.04 14.84
N THR A 224 9.10 28.05 14.01
CA THR A 224 9.46 28.04 12.59
C THR A 224 10.20 29.33 12.22
N LYS A 225 11.19 29.23 11.33
CA LYS A 225 12.01 30.35 10.84
C LYS A 225 11.20 31.38 10.06
N ILE A 226 10.09 30.96 9.46
CA ILE A 226 9.12 31.79 8.74
C ILE A 226 7.71 31.47 9.26
N ASP A 227 6.73 32.32 8.96
CA ASP A 227 5.34 32.08 9.36
C ASP A 227 4.83 30.72 8.85
N LYS A 228 4.11 29.99 9.71
CA LYS A 228 3.62 28.63 9.46
C LYS A 228 2.75 28.55 8.21
N ILE A 229 2.05 29.63 7.84
CA ILE A 229 1.26 29.67 6.60
C ILE A 229 2.12 29.49 5.35
N TYR A 230 3.32 30.06 5.33
CA TYR A 230 4.24 29.91 4.19
C TYR A 230 4.86 28.52 4.15
N VAL A 231 5.16 27.93 5.32
CA VAL A 231 5.61 26.54 5.41
C VAL A 231 4.53 25.58 4.90
N GLY A 232 3.27 25.80 5.32
CA GLY A 232 2.11 25.05 4.85
C GLY A 232 1.89 25.20 3.34
N LEU A 233 2.05 26.41 2.79
CA LEU A 233 1.98 26.66 1.34
C LEU A 233 3.04 25.84 0.57
N VAL A 234 4.28 25.82 1.05
CA VAL A 234 5.36 25.03 0.43
C VAL A 234 5.01 23.54 0.42
N ILE A 235 4.50 23.01 1.52
CA ILE A 235 4.07 21.60 1.61
C ILE A 235 2.89 21.32 0.68
N TYR A 236 1.91 22.22 0.59
CA TYR A 236 0.78 22.07 -0.32
C TYR A 236 1.21 22.07 -1.79
N ILE A 237 2.08 23.00 -2.19
CA ILE A 237 2.63 23.05 -3.55
C ILE A 237 3.39 21.76 -3.86
N ALA A 238 4.24 21.30 -2.94
CA ALA A 238 4.99 20.07 -3.12
C ALA A 238 4.07 18.84 -3.21
N HIS A 239 3.00 18.78 -2.40
CA HIS A 239 1.95 17.77 -2.51
C HIS A 239 1.31 17.77 -3.91
N MET A 240 0.91 18.93 -4.43
CA MET A 240 0.33 19.05 -5.76
C MET A 240 1.28 18.56 -6.86
N ILE A 241 2.58 18.86 -6.74
CA ILE A 241 3.61 18.37 -7.68
C ILE A 241 3.70 16.84 -7.63
N VAL A 242 3.75 16.24 -6.44
CA VAL A 242 3.84 14.77 -6.29
C VAL A 242 2.60 14.09 -6.88
N ILE A 243 1.40 14.61 -6.61
CA ILE A 243 0.16 14.07 -7.17
C ILE A 243 0.12 14.23 -8.68
N ALA A 244 0.55 15.37 -9.24
CA ALA A 244 0.60 15.59 -10.68
C ALA A 244 1.57 14.62 -11.38
N ILE A 245 2.78 14.42 -10.83
CA ILE A 245 3.76 13.47 -11.36
C ILE A 245 3.20 12.04 -11.28
N THR A 246 2.63 11.66 -10.14
CA THR A 246 2.06 10.32 -9.93
C THR A 246 0.91 10.06 -10.91
N GLY A 247 -0.01 11.02 -11.06
CA GLY A 247 -1.11 10.95 -12.01
C GLY A 247 -0.61 10.85 -13.45
N TRP A 248 0.39 11.64 -13.83
CA TRP A 248 1.01 11.58 -15.16
C TRP A 248 1.62 10.20 -15.45
N ILE A 249 2.33 9.60 -14.49
CA ILE A 249 2.88 8.24 -14.63
C ILE A 249 1.76 7.22 -14.87
N VAL A 250 0.70 7.26 -14.06
CA VAL A 250 -0.43 6.33 -14.17
C VAL A 250 -1.16 6.51 -15.51
N ILE A 251 -1.45 7.75 -15.91
CA ILE A 251 -2.10 8.06 -17.18
C ILE A 251 -1.25 7.53 -18.34
N ASN A 252 0.05 7.80 -18.35
CA ASN A 252 0.95 7.33 -19.39
C ASN A 252 1.00 5.81 -19.50
N HIS A 253 1.00 5.12 -18.35
CA HIS A 253 0.96 3.66 -18.29
C HIS A 253 -0.32 3.09 -18.94
N TYR A 254 -1.44 3.81 -18.86
CA TYR A 254 -2.74 3.40 -19.40
C TYR A 254 -3.21 4.22 -20.61
N THR A 255 -2.31 4.93 -21.29
CA THR A 255 -2.65 5.84 -22.40
C THR A 255 -3.48 5.16 -23.48
N SER A 256 -3.07 3.97 -23.93
CA SER A 256 -3.78 3.21 -24.97
C SER A 256 -5.22 2.87 -24.57
N LEU A 257 -5.44 2.44 -23.32
CA LEU A 257 -6.77 2.16 -22.78
C LEU A 257 -7.61 3.43 -22.73
N LEU A 258 -7.04 4.54 -22.24
CA LEU A 258 -7.74 5.81 -22.15
C LEU A 258 -8.13 6.33 -23.53
N THR A 259 -7.23 6.25 -24.51
CA THR A 259 -7.53 6.70 -25.88
C THR A 259 -8.63 5.88 -26.55
N ASP A 260 -8.65 4.56 -26.37
CA ASP A 260 -9.71 3.71 -26.93
C ASP A 260 -11.07 3.99 -26.27
N LEU A 261 -11.11 4.12 -24.95
CA LEU A 261 -12.33 4.51 -24.22
C LEU A 261 -12.85 5.88 -24.66
N ILE A 262 -11.98 6.88 -24.78
CA ILE A 262 -12.35 8.24 -25.22
C ILE A 262 -12.86 8.20 -26.66
N SER A 263 -12.22 7.45 -27.55
CA SER A 263 -12.65 7.33 -28.95
C SER A 263 -14.03 6.69 -29.14
N LYS A 264 -14.51 5.94 -28.14
CA LYS A 264 -15.85 5.33 -28.13
C LYS A 264 -16.92 6.22 -27.50
N LEU A 265 -16.50 7.31 -26.86
CA LEU A 265 -17.36 8.28 -26.17
C LEU A 265 -17.66 9.52 -27.03
N ILE A 266 -16.80 9.81 -28.02
CA ILE A 266 -16.93 10.89 -29.01
C ILE A 266 -17.49 10.33 -30.31
#